data_AF-A0A0V0VTY6-F1
#
_entry.id   AF-A0A0V0VTY6-F1
#
_cell.length_a   1.000
_cell.length_b   1.000
_cell.length_c   1.000
_cell.angle_alpha   90.00
_cell.angle_beta   90.00
_cell.angle_gamma   90.00
#
_symmetry.space_group_name_H-M   'P 1'
#
loop_
_entity.id
_entity.type
_entity.pdbx_description
1 polymer ?
#
loop_
_entity_poly.entity_id
_entity_poly.type
_entity_poly.pdbx_seq_one_letter_code
_entity_poly.pdbx_strand_id
1 'polypeptide(L)'
;MNDCSHSKPTVTLWVRAGVDGVRCGGCPVCQQLFMILLCKSDAGVLNFEVKTTNPYRPNFAFSCAGLRHVPALVHDDQQFDETDEIIEYLDNTFPQPDLTCNNVEALNTVRDLFSKFCFFIKAVDKGPANLESALAKLNAFLLKTKTKFLCGDQLTHLDCSILPKLHHIRLVVERFTNFQIPRTFSGVWKYLKTGYECDVFTRSCPCDEEILLHWSDRPDTPNLSSVEVKKYSSQCNFTFDVPPNCVDL
;
A
#
# COMPACT_ATOMS: atom_id res chain seq x y z
N MET A 1 37.12 -20.27 18.88
CA MET A 1 36.05 -21.29 18.74
C MET A 1 34.72 -20.57 18.74
N ASN A 2 33.93 -20.84 17.71
CA ASN A 2 32.55 -20.42 17.43
C ASN A 2 32.30 -18.93 17.18
N ASP A 3 32.66 -18.50 15.98
CA ASP A 3 31.91 -17.47 15.25
C ASP A 3 30.52 -18.05 14.93
N CYS A 4 29.57 -17.85 15.84
CA CYS A 4 28.19 -18.24 15.63
C CYS A 4 27.54 -17.12 14.82
N SER A 5 27.60 -17.24 13.50
CA SER A 5 26.80 -16.42 12.59
C SER A 5 25.32 -16.70 12.88
N HIS A 6 24.75 -15.99 13.86
CA HIS A 6 23.31 -16.06 14.11
C HIS A 6 22.61 -15.58 12.82
N SER A 7 22.01 -16.52 12.09
CA SER A 7 21.20 -16.21 10.93
C SER A 7 20.10 -15.24 11.35
N LYS A 8 19.91 -14.15 10.59
CA LYS A 8 18.85 -13.19 10.89
C LYS A 8 17.49 -13.91 10.97
N PRO A 9 16.62 -13.54 11.92
CA PRO A 9 15.28 -14.10 12.04
C PRO A 9 14.53 -13.93 10.73
N THR A 10 13.75 -14.95 10.34
CA THR A 10 12.98 -14.93 9.09
C THR A 10 11.50 -14.89 9.38
N VAL A 11 10.85 -13.87 8.85
CA VAL A 11 9.40 -13.67 8.99
C VAL A 11 8.70 -14.05 7.69
N THR A 12 7.54 -14.71 7.77
CA THR A 12 6.69 -14.95 6.60
C THR A 12 5.57 -13.93 6.55
N LEU A 13 5.50 -13.15 5.48
CA LEU A 13 4.35 -12.31 5.15
C LEU A 13 3.42 -13.05 4.19
N TRP A 14 2.16 -13.19 4.58
CA TRP A 14 1.09 -13.65 3.71
C TRP A 14 0.34 -12.44 3.15
N VAL A 15 0.26 -12.36 1.83
CA VAL A 15 -0.49 -11.32 1.12
C VAL A 15 -1.59 -11.90 0.25
N ARG A 16 -2.55 -11.05 -0.13
CA ARG A 16 -3.57 -11.43 -1.13
C ARG A 16 -2.87 -11.82 -2.43
N ALA A 17 -3.23 -12.97 -2.97
CA ALA A 17 -2.79 -13.38 -4.29
C ALA A 17 -3.50 -12.56 -5.37
N GLY A 18 -2.78 -12.31 -6.46
CA GLY A 18 -3.33 -11.82 -7.70
C GLY A 18 -4.17 -12.88 -8.41
N VAL A 19 -4.67 -12.53 -9.60
CA VAL A 19 -5.59 -13.39 -10.36
C VAL A 19 -4.96 -14.71 -10.82
N ASP A 20 -3.63 -14.75 -10.94
CA ASP A 20 -2.88 -15.96 -11.28
C ASP A 20 -2.62 -16.89 -10.07
N GLY A 21 -2.98 -16.45 -8.86
CA GLY A 21 -2.73 -17.18 -7.61
C GLY A 21 -1.27 -17.14 -7.14
N VAL A 22 -0.37 -16.41 -7.82
CA VAL A 22 1.07 -16.40 -7.57
C VAL A 22 1.57 -14.99 -7.25
N ARG A 23 1.26 -14.00 -8.10
CA ARG A 23 1.68 -12.60 -7.91
C ARG A 23 1.00 -11.96 -6.70
N CYS A 24 1.57 -10.85 -6.22
CA CYS A 24 0.90 -10.02 -5.22
C CYS A 24 -0.34 -9.36 -5.84
N GLY A 25 -1.48 -9.46 -5.17
CA GLY A 25 -2.72 -8.82 -5.59
C GLY A 25 -2.81 -7.36 -5.12
N GLY A 26 -3.78 -6.63 -5.66
CA GLY A 26 -4.02 -5.21 -5.40
C GLY A 26 -4.56 -4.85 -4.00
N CYS A 27 -4.08 -5.45 -2.90
CA CYS A 27 -4.47 -5.03 -1.55
C CYS A 27 -3.51 -3.97 -1.00
N PRO A 28 -3.95 -2.71 -0.77
CA PRO A 28 -3.04 -1.65 -0.29
C PRO A 28 -2.53 -1.89 1.13
N VAL A 29 -3.29 -2.62 1.97
CA VAL A 29 -2.85 -2.98 3.33
C VAL A 29 -1.78 -4.06 3.30
N CYS A 30 -1.86 -5.00 2.34
CA CYS A 30 -0.77 -5.95 2.13
C CYS A 30 0.51 -5.24 1.68
N GLN A 31 0.41 -4.27 0.77
CA GLN A 31 1.55 -3.46 0.36
C GLN A 31 2.14 -2.67 1.55
N GLN A 32 1.30 -2.11 2.43
CA GLN A 32 1.76 -1.42 3.64
C GLN A 32 2.68 -2.29 4.50
N LEU A 33 2.27 -3.52 4.84
CA LEU A 33 3.09 -4.42 5.66
C LEU A 33 4.32 -4.92 4.90
N PHE A 34 4.23 -5.11 3.59
CA PHE A 34 5.38 -5.44 2.75
C PHE A 34 6.41 -4.30 2.77
N MET A 35 5.99 -3.03 2.65
CA MET A 35 6.88 -1.88 2.78
C MET A 35 7.58 -1.82 4.14
N ILE A 36 6.85 -2.11 5.22
CA ILE A 36 7.43 -2.15 6.58
C ILE A 36 8.52 -3.24 6.67
N LEU A 37 8.23 -4.46 6.20
CA LEU A 37 9.21 -5.55 6.22
C LEU A 37 10.42 -5.26 5.32
N LEU A 38 10.23 -4.60 4.18
CA LEU A 38 11.32 -4.11 3.35
C LEU A 38 12.22 -3.14 4.11
N CYS A 39 11.65 -2.17 4.84
CA CYS A 39 12.43 -1.23 5.66
C CYS A 39 13.26 -1.95 6.73
N LYS A 40 12.67 -2.93 7.43
CA LYS A 40 13.35 -3.72 8.47
C LYS A 40 14.42 -4.63 7.85
N SER A 41 14.14 -5.24 6.71
CA SER A 41 15.08 -6.11 5.98
C SER A 41 16.28 -5.34 5.43
N ASP A 42 16.03 -4.19 4.81
CA ASP A 42 17.08 -3.34 4.22
C ASP A 42 17.98 -2.73 5.30
N ALA A 43 17.45 -2.48 6.52
CA ALA A 43 18.25 -2.12 7.70
C ALA A 43 18.98 -3.32 8.34
N GLY A 44 18.70 -4.53 7.84
CA GLY A 44 19.41 -5.74 8.20
C GLY A 44 19.00 -6.39 9.51
N VAL A 45 17.84 -6.06 10.08
CA VAL A 45 17.38 -6.61 11.37
C VAL A 45 16.62 -7.94 11.24
N LEU A 46 16.06 -8.22 10.07
CA LEU A 46 15.35 -9.48 9.76
C LEU A 46 15.54 -9.87 8.30
N ASN A 47 15.23 -11.12 7.98
CA ASN A 47 14.89 -11.57 6.63
C ASN A 47 13.37 -11.79 6.56
N PHE A 48 12.81 -11.80 5.37
CA PHE A 48 11.43 -12.24 5.21
C PHE A 48 11.19 -12.91 3.86
N GLU A 49 10.13 -13.72 3.82
CA GLU A 49 9.57 -14.25 2.59
C GLU A 49 8.13 -13.77 2.42
N VAL A 50 7.69 -13.65 1.16
CA VAL A 50 6.31 -13.29 0.83
C VAL A 50 5.63 -14.50 0.21
N LYS A 51 4.52 -14.92 0.81
CA LYS A 51 3.63 -15.94 0.29
C LYS A 51 2.29 -15.33 -0.08
N THR A 52 1.66 -15.88 -1.10
CA THR A 52 0.37 -15.39 -1.59
C THR A 52 -0.73 -16.42 -1.34
N THR A 53 -1.94 -15.95 -1.05
CA THR A 53 -3.11 -16.80 -0.90
C THR A 53 -4.37 -16.09 -1.40
N ASN A 54 -5.32 -16.84 -1.95
CA ASN A 54 -6.64 -16.30 -2.26
C ASN A 54 -7.48 -16.33 -0.96
N PRO A 55 -7.93 -15.19 -0.41
CA PRO A 55 -8.68 -15.17 0.85
C PRO A 55 -10.04 -15.88 0.76
N TYR A 56 -10.62 -16.02 -0.44
CA TYR A 56 -11.87 -16.76 -0.65
C TYR A 56 -11.66 -18.25 -0.89
N ARG A 57 -10.42 -18.65 -1.21
CA ARG A 57 -10.02 -20.04 -1.41
C ARG A 57 -8.59 -20.24 -0.92
N PRO A 58 -8.37 -20.20 0.41
CA PRO A 58 -7.04 -20.20 0.98
C PRO A 58 -6.30 -21.49 0.63
N ASN A 59 -4.99 -21.39 0.36
CA ASN A 59 -4.18 -22.57 0.15
C ASN A 59 -3.96 -23.33 1.47
N PHE A 60 -3.52 -24.60 1.35
CA PHE A 60 -3.38 -25.49 2.49
C PHE A 60 -2.41 -24.95 3.55
N ALA A 61 -1.26 -24.39 3.15
CA ALA A 61 -0.26 -23.86 4.07
C ALA A 61 -0.79 -22.67 4.90
N PHE A 62 -1.56 -21.77 4.27
CA PHE A 62 -2.21 -20.65 4.96
C PHE A 62 -3.22 -21.15 6.01
N SER A 63 -4.07 -22.11 5.63
CA SER A 63 -5.07 -22.70 6.54
C SER A 63 -4.42 -23.47 7.70
N CYS A 64 -3.34 -24.21 7.44
CA CYS A 64 -2.60 -24.95 8.48
C CYS A 64 -1.92 -24.03 9.48
N ALA A 65 -1.53 -22.81 9.08
CA ALA A 65 -1.01 -21.80 9.99
C ALA A 65 -2.09 -21.16 10.89
N GLY A 66 -3.36 -21.55 10.73
CA GLY A 66 -4.48 -21.02 11.54
C GLY A 66 -4.91 -19.60 11.18
N LEU A 67 -4.42 -19.07 10.06
CA LEU A 67 -4.70 -17.71 9.58
C LEU A 67 -6.08 -17.63 8.90
N ARG A 68 -6.76 -16.48 9.06
CA ARG A 68 -8.10 -16.23 8.49
C ARG A 68 -8.09 -15.08 7.50
N HIS A 69 -7.26 -14.07 7.74
CA HIS A 69 -7.24 -12.84 6.96
C HIS A 69 -5.87 -12.56 6.36
N VAL A 70 -5.85 -11.82 5.24
CA VAL A 70 -4.64 -11.22 4.69
C VAL A 70 -4.73 -9.70 4.78
N PRO A 71 -3.61 -9.00 5.03
CA PRO A 71 -2.29 -9.58 5.25
C PRO A 71 -2.15 -10.31 6.60
N ALA A 72 -1.25 -11.27 6.66
CA ALA A 72 -0.93 -12.01 7.87
C ALA A 72 0.57 -12.23 8.02
N LEU A 73 1.03 -12.41 9.25
CA LEU A 73 2.41 -12.60 9.61
C LEU A 73 2.58 -13.92 10.35
N VAL A 74 3.65 -14.66 10.04
CA VAL A 74 4.11 -15.79 10.85
C VAL A 74 5.59 -15.59 11.17
N HIS A 75 5.94 -15.70 12.44
CA HIS A 75 7.32 -15.67 12.91
C HIS A 75 7.47 -16.67 14.06
N ASP A 76 8.34 -17.67 13.87
CA ASP A 76 8.44 -18.84 14.74
C ASP A 76 7.06 -19.51 14.96
N ASP A 77 6.65 -19.68 16.22
CA ASP A 77 5.37 -20.29 16.62
C ASP A 77 4.23 -19.26 16.77
N GLN A 78 4.42 -18.01 16.31
CA GLN A 78 3.45 -16.93 16.45
C GLN A 78 2.85 -16.56 15.09
N GLN A 79 1.53 -16.30 15.10
CA GLN A 79 0.78 -15.91 13.92
C GLN A 79 -0.17 -14.75 14.22
N PHE A 80 -0.28 -13.83 13.26
CA PHE A 80 -1.08 -12.61 13.38
C PHE A 80 -1.79 -12.35 12.04
N ASP A 81 -3.07 -12.02 12.05
CA ASP A 81 -3.84 -11.64 10.86
C ASP A 81 -4.65 -10.35 11.02
N GLU A 82 -4.41 -9.63 12.11
CA GLU A 82 -4.88 -8.25 12.33
C GLU A 82 -3.74 -7.26 12.06
N THR A 83 -4.01 -6.23 11.26
CA THR A 83 -2.95 -5.33 10.77
C THR A 83 -2.24 -4.57 11.88
N ASP A 84 -3.00 -4.06 12.85
CA ASP A 84 -2.44 -3.27 13.97
C ASP A 84 -1.59 -4.16 14.90
N GLU A 85 -2.02 -5.41 15.14
CA GLU A 85 -1.25 -6.39 15.91
C GLU A 85 0.06 -6.78 15.21
N ILE A 86 0.04 -6.92 13.88
CA ILE A 86 1.25 -7.20 13.09
C ILE A 86 2.25 -6.04 13.22
N ILE A 87 1.79 -4.79 13.11
CA ILE A 87 2.66 -3.61 13.22
C ILE A 87 3.25 -3.52 14.62
N GLU A 88 2.43 -3.68 15.66
CA GLU A 88 2.86 -3.68 17.05
C GLU A 88 3.91 -4.78 17.30
N TYR A 89 3.65 -5.99 16.80
CA TYR A 89 4.59 -7.10 16.89
C TYR A 89 5.94 -6.79 16.24
N LEU A 90 5.92 -6.25 15.01
CA LEU A 90 7.14 -5.92 14.27
C LEU A 90 7.95 -4.82 14.96
N ASP A 91 7.31 -3.80 15.53
CA ASP A 91 8.02 -2.73 16.23
C ASP A 91 8.59 -3.18 17.57
N ASN A 92 7.87 -4.03 18.32
CA ASN A 92 8.37 -4.58 19.58
C ASN A 92 9.52 -5.58 19.37
N THR A 93 9.42 -6.42 18.33
CA THR A 93 10.40 -7.49 18.05
C THR A 93 11.61 -6.95 17.26
N PHE A 94 11.37 -6.00 16.35
CA PHE A 94 12.37 -5.42 15.47
C PHE A 94 12.31 -3.88 15.54
N PRO A 95 12.75 -3.26 16.65
CA PRO A 95 12.56 -1.83 16.90
C PRO A 95 13.33 -0.91 15.95
N GLN A 96 14.24 -1.45 15.13
CA GLN A 96 15.03 -0.68 14.19
C GLN A 96 14.72 -1.07 12.73
N PRO A 97 14.63 -0.09 11.80
CA PRO A 97 14.48 1.33 12.08
C PRO A 97 13.17 1.62 12.82
N ASP A 98 13.16 2.70 13.60
CA ASP A 98 11.93 3.28 14.14
C ASP A 98 11.17 3.95 12.98
N LEU A 99 9.96 3.45 12.70
CA LEU A 99 9.10 3.94 11.63
C LEU A 99 7.92 4.77 12.19
N THR A 100 7.93 5.12 13.48
CA THR A 100 6.85 5.87 14.10
C THR A 100 6.72 7.28 13.50
N CYS A 101 5.48 7.74 13.37
CA CYS A 101 5.18 9.12 13.02
C CYS A 101 4.47 9.81 14.20
N ASN A 102 5.16 10.77 14.82
CA ASN A 102 4.62 11.56 15.94
C ASN A 102 3.99 12.90 15.49
N ASN A 103 3.83 13.11 14.19
CA ASN A 103 3.23 14.34 13.65
C ASN A 103 1.69 14.24 13.63
N VAL A 104 1.06 14.81 14.67
CA VAL A 104 -0.40 14.84 14.82
C VAL A 104 -1.10 15.56 13.65
N GLU A 105 -0.49 16.59 13.07
CA GLU A 105 -1.05 17.28 11.90
C GLU A 105 -1.04 16.37 10.67
N ALA A 106 0.03 15.62 10.45
CA ALA A 106 0.13 14.63 9.37
C ALA A 106 -0.93 13.52 9.51
N LEU A 107 -1.04 12.93 10.70
CA LEU A 107 -2.02 11.90 11.02
C LEU A 107 -3.46 12.40 10.76
N ASN A 108 -3.79 13.60 11.24
CA ASN A 108 -5.10 14.20 11.02
C ASN A 108 -5.36 14.57 9.57
N THR A 109 -4.31 14.88 8.79
CA THR A 109 -4.43 15.26 7.38
C THR A 109 -4.95 14.10 6.55
N VAL A 110 -4.41 12.90 6.76
CA VAL A 110 -4.67 11.72 5.91
C VAL A 110 -5.77 10.78 6.44
N ARG A 111 -6.22 10.99 7.69
CA ARG A 111 -7.15 10.11 8.42
C ARG A 111 -8.37 9.64 7.61
N ASP A 112 -9.01 10.55 6.86
CA ASP A 112 -10.24 10.26 6.11
C ASP A 112 -10.04 10.19 4.59
N LEU A 113 -8.81 10.36 4.09
CA LEU A 113 -8.53 10.39 2.64
C LEU A 113 -9.07 9.15 1.92
N PHE A 114 -8.75 7.96 2.45
CA PHE A 114 -9.11 6.71 1.79
C PHE A 114 -10.61 6.38 1.93
N SER A 115 -11.26 6.80 3.01
CA SER A 115 -12.71 6.60 3.15
C SER A 115 -13.49 7.50 2.18
N LYS A 116 -13.02 8.74 1.93
CA LYS A 116 -13.59 9.61 0.87
C LYS A 116 -13.46 8.97 -0.51
N PHE A 117 -12.32 8.35 -0.80
CA PHE A 117 -12.16 7.58 -2.02
C PHE A 117 -13.13 6.40 -2.09
N CYS A 118 -13.24 5.59 -1.03
CA CYS A 118 -14.19 4.48 -0.98
C CYS A 118 -15.65 4.94 -1.22
N PHE A 119 -16.05 6.08 -0.66
CA PHE A 119 -17.41 6.62 -0.87
C PHE A 119 -17.62 7.11 -2.29
N PHE A 120 -16.59 7.72 -2.91
CA PHE A 120 -16.66 8.16 -4.28
C PHE A 120 -16.71 6.99 -5.27
N ILE A 121 -15.79 6.03 -5.17
CA ILE A 121 -15.73 4.90 -6.11
C ILE A 121 -16.94 3.98 -6.00
N LYS A 122 -17.57 3.91 -4.82
CA LYS A 122 -18.82 3.15 -4.61
C LYS A 122 -20.10 3.91 -4.98
N ALA A 123 -19.97 5.10 -5.58
CA ALA A 123 -21.09 5.98 -5.90
C ALA A 123 -22.01 6.33 -4.71
N VAL A 124 -21.49 6.26 -3.47
CA VAL A 124 -22.16 6.77 -2.27
C VAL A 124 -22.17 8.29 -2.32
N ASP A 125 -21.02 8.88 -2.68
CA ASP A 125 -20.93 10.28 -3.02
C ASP A 125 -21.30 10.50 -4.50
N LYS A 126 -22.12 11.53 -4.78
CA LYS A 126 -22.61 11.84 -6.14
C LYS A 126 -21.55 12.46 -7.06
N GLY A 127 -20.30 12.57 -6.61
CA GLY A 127 -19.20 13.19 -7.33
C GLY A 127 -17.92 13.27 -6.50
N PRO A 128 -16.81 13.77 -7.07
CA PRO A 128 -15.50 13.70 -6.45
C PRO A 128 -15.27 14.75 -5.35
N ALA A 129 -16.19 15.68 -5.11
CA ALA A 129 -15.95 16.87 -4.28
C ALA A 129 -15.36 16.56 -2.89
N ASN A 130 -15.84 15.51 -2.22
CA ASN A 130 -15.30 15.10 -0.92
C ASN A 130 -13.88 14.52 -1.02
N LEU A 131 -13.61 13.70 -2.04
CA LEU A 131 -12.27 13.17 -2.31
C LEU A 131 -11.31 14.28 -2.71
N GLU A 132 -11.74 15.18 -3.59
CA GLU A 132 -10.97 16.34 -4.03
C GLU A 132 -10.64 17.27 -2.86
N SER A 133 -11.58 17.51 -1.95
CA SER A 133 -11.33 18.27 -0.71
C SER A 133 -10.30 17.58 0.20
N ALA A 134 -10.32 16.25 0.31
CA ALA A 134 -9.34 15.50 1.09
C ALA A 134 -7.94 15.54 0.44
N LEU A 135 -7.87 15.41 -0.89
CA LEU A 135 -6.63 15.56 -1.66
C LEU A 135 -6.09 17.00 -1.59
N ALA A 136 -6.95 18.02 -1.63
CA ALA A 136 -6.56 19.41 -1.47
C ALA A 136 -5.98 19.70 -0.08
N LYS A 137 -6.56 19.10 0.97
CA LYS A 137 -6.04 19.17 2.34
C LYS A 137 -4.64 18.52 2.44
N LEU A 138 -4.46 17.33 1.86
CA LEU A 138 -3.16 16.67 1.78
C LEU A 138 -2.15 17.53 1.01
N ASN A 139 -2.54 18.09 -0.13
CA ASN A 139 -1.71 18.97 -0.93
C ASN A 139 -1.22 20.19 -0.14
N ALA A 140 -2.15 20.88 0.53
CA ALA A 140 -1.82 22.05 1.35
C ALA A 140 -0.83 21.69 2.48
N PHE A 141 -1.02 20.55 3.14
CA PHE A 141 -0.10 20.06 4.15
C PHE A 141 1.31 19.82 3.59
N LEU A 142 1.43 19.08 2.47
CA LEU A 142 2.72 18.77 1.85
C LEU A 142 3.48 20.02 1.36
N LEU A 143 2.76 21.01 0.83
CA LEU A 143 3.34 22.29 0.42
C LEU A 143 3.82 23.13 1.62
N LYS A 144 3.10 23.03 2.76
CA LYS A 144 3.45 23.72 4.00
C LYS A 144 4.69 23.12 4.65
N THR A 145 4.79 21.79 4.76
CA THR A 145 5.88 21.13 5.51
C THR A 145 7.19 21.07 4.75
N LYS A 146 7.15 21.00 3.41
CA LYS A 146 8.33 20.95 2.52
C LYS A 146 9.30 19.78 2.82
N THR A 147 8.81 18.73 3.48
CA THR A 147 9.54 17.48 3.76
C THR A 147 9.40 16.49 2.60
N LYS A 148 10.30 15.50 2.53
CA LYS A 148 10.21 14.42 1.52
C LYS A 148 8.98 13.53 1.74
N PHE A 149 8.71 13.17 2.99
CA PHE A 149 7.59 12.32 3.41
C PHE A 149 6.64 13.05 4.38
N LEU A 150 5.57 12.38 4.84
CA LEU A 150 4.53 13.01 5.65
C LEU A 150 5.02 13.52 7.00
N CYS A 151 6.01 12.85 7.60
CA CYS A 151 6.46 13.14 8.96
C CYS A 151 7.93 13.60 9.04
N GLY A 152 8.57 13.83 7.89
CA GLY A 152 9.98 14.21 7.81
C GLY A 152 10.61 13.72 6.51
N ASP A 153 11.93 13.57 6.50
CA ASP A 153 12.65 13.11 5.31
C ASP A 153 12.88 11.59 5.28
N GLN A 154 12.51 10.89 6.35
CA GLN A 154 12.55 9.44 6.46
C GLN A 154 11.15 8.85 6.27
N LEU A 155 11.11 7.64 5.68
CA LEU A 155 9.88 6.90 5.48
C LEU A 155 9.34 6.42 6.84
N THR A 156 8.04 6.56 7.08
CA THR A 156 7.37 6.11 8.32
C THR A 156 6.24 5.12 8.02
N HIS A 157 5.67 4.51 9.06
CA HIS A 157 4.44 3.71 8.98
C HIS A 157 3.31 4.45 8.28
N LEU A 158 3.23 5.77 8.49
CA LEU A 158 2.21 6.59 7.85
C LEU A 158 2.39 6.61 6.33
N ASP A 159 3.63 6.73 5.86
CA ASP A 159 3.94 6.70 4.43
C ASP A 159 3.71 5.32 3.82
N CYS A 160 4.12 4.26 4.54
CA CYS A 160 3.83 2.88 4.17
C CYS A 160 2.31 2.62 4.02
N SER A 161 1.46 3.34 4.77
CA SER A 161 0.01 3.24 4.63
C SER A 161 -0.53 4.12 3.49
N ILE A 162 -0.05 5.36 3.37
CA ILE A 162 -0.65 6.37 2.49
C ILE A 162 -0.16 6.27 1.05
N LEU A 163 1.11 5.94 0.79
CA LEU A 163 1.61 5.79 -0.58
C LEU A 163 0.85 4.72 -1.38
N PRO A 164 0.65 3.48 -0.85
CA PRO A 164 -0.20 2.47 -1.53
C PRO A 164 -1.61 2.99 -1.79
N LYS A 165 -2.26 3.53 -0.76
CA LYS A 165 -3.63 4.05 -0.87
C LYS A 165 -3.77 5.16 -1.91
N LEU A 166 -2.82 6.09 -1.95
CA LEU A 166 -2.81 7.20 -2.89
C LEU A 166 -2.53 6.75 -4.33
N HIS A 167 -1.66 5.76 -4.52
CA HIS A 167 -1.45 5.16 -5.84
C HIS A 167 -2.71 4.42 -6.34
N HIS A 168 -3.42 3.70 -5.46
CA HIS A 168 -4.71 3.09 -5.80
C HIS A 168 -5.74 4.16 -6.16
N ILE A 169 -5.82 5.26 -5.39
CA ILE A 169 -6.70 6.38 -5.71
C ILE A 169 -6.43 6.86 -7.14
N ARG A 170 -5.17 7.16 -7.48
CA ARG A 170 -4.77 7.63 -8.82
C ARG A 170 -5.29 6.70 -9.92
N LEU A 171 -4.93 5.42 -9.86
CA LEU A 171 -5.24 4.46 -10.93
C LEU A 171 -6.74 4.19 -11.05
N VAL A 172 -7.40 3.98 -9.92
CA VAL A 172 -8.79 3.50 -9.89
C VAL A 172 -9.75 4.60 -10.29
N VAL A 173 -9.56 5.84 -9.80
CA VAL A 173 -10.45 6.95 -10.20
C VAL A 173 -10.28 7.28 -11.67
N GLU A 174 -9.05 7.27 -12.20
CA GLU A 174 -8.79 7.51 -13.61
C GLU A 174 -9.38 6.42 -14.50
N ARG A 175 -9.37 5.17 -14.05
CA ARG A 175 -9.88 4.04 -14.83
C ARG A 175 -11.40 3.94 -14.85
N PHE A 176 -12.04 4.16 -13.70
CA PHE A 176 -13.45 3.84 -13.49
C PHE A 176 -14.36 5.06 -13.41
N THR A 177 -13.79 6.26 -13.44
CA THR A 177 -14.52 7.53 -13.36
C THR A 177 -13.95 8.54 -14.36
N ASN A 178 -14.55 9.73 -14.45
CA ASN A 178 -14.00 10.85 -15.23
C ASN A 178 -13.15 11.80 -14.37
N PHE A 179 -12.70 11.36 -13.20
CA PHE A 179 -11.88 12.15 -12.28
C PHE A 179 -10.41 11.74 -12.38
N GLN A 180 -9.53 12.72 -12.31
CA GLN A 180 -8.10 12.56 -12.15
C GLN A 180 -7.65 13.46 -11.00
N ILE A 181 -6.58 13.09 -10.30
CA ILE A 181 -5.96 13.99 -9.31
C ILE A 181 -5.57 15.29 -10.03
N PRO A 182 -6.06 16.47 -9.60
CA PRO A 182 -5.76 17.73 -10.27
C PRO A 182 -4.26 17.95 -10.42
N ARG A 183 -3.80 18.34 -11.61
CA ARG A 183 -2.38 18.64 -11.89
C ARG A 183 -1.84 19.79 -11.03
N THR A 184 -2.72 20.66 -10.56
CA THR A 184 -2.40 21.78 -9.67
C THR A 184 -2.08 21.33 -8.24
N PHE A 185 -2.34 20.07 -7.87
CA PHE A 185 -1.98 19.53 -6.54
C PHE A 185 -0.52 19.09 -6.52
N SER A 186 0.41 20.04 -6.71
CA SER A 186 1.84 19.78 -6.88
C SER A 186 2.50 19.11 -5.67
N GLY A 187 2.02 19.39 -4.45
CA GLY A 187 2.45 18.69 -3.24
C GLY A 187 2.13 17.20 -3.30
N VAL A 188 0.91 16.84 -3.71
CA VAL A 188 0.49 15.44 -3.88
C VAL A 188 1.31 14.75 -4.97
N TRP A 189 1.51 15.40 -6.13
CA TRP A 189 2.31 14.83 -7.21
C TRP A 189 3.78 14.67 -6.84
N LYS A 190 4.36 15.60 -6.09
CA LYS A 190 5.72 15.49 -5.56
C LYS A 190 5.85 14.34 -4.56
N TYR A 191 4.84 14.13 -3.72
CA TYR A 191 4.81 13.01 -2.78
C TYR A 191 4.67 11.66 -3.50
N LEU A 192 3.82 11.56 -4.53
CA LEU A 192 3.74 10.38 -5.39
C LEU A 192 5.08 10.11 -6.11
N LYS A 193 5.70 11.13 -6.70
CA LYS A 193 7.03 11.02 -7.32
C LYS A 193 8.07 10.49 -6.33
N THR A 194 8.06 11.01 -5.10
CA THR A 194 8.94 10.54 -4.03
C THR A 194 8.73 9.05 -3.73
N GLY A 195 7.47 8.58 -3.72
CA GLY A 195 7.15 7.16 -3.60
C GLY A 195 7.66 6.34 -4.78
N TYR A 196 7.49 6.82 -6.01
CA TYR A 196 7.97 6.13 -7.22
C TYR A 196 9.50 6.06 -7.33
N GLU A 197 10.22 6.98 -6.70
CA GLU A 197 11.68 6.95 -6.56
C GLU A 197 12.15 6.15 -5.34
N CYS A 198 11.23 5.63 -4.51
CA CYS A 198 11.53 4.84 -3.33
C CYS A 198 11.49 3.34 -3.63
N ASP A 199 12.65 2.67 -3.49
CA ASP A 199 12.80 1.23 -3.75
C ASP A 199 11.86 0.36 -2.90
N VAL A 200 11.60 0.75 -1.64
CA VAL A 200 10.64 0.08 -0.74
C VAL A 200 9.23 0.07 -1.34
N PHE A 201 8.81 1.17 -1.98
CA PHE A 201 7.50 1.24 -2.62
C PHE A 201 7.48 0.42 -3.91
N THR A 202 8.47 0.56 -4.79
CA THR A 202 8.48 -0.11 -6.10
C THR A 202 8.63 -1.64 -5.99
N ARG A 203 9.38 -2.15 -5.01
CA ARG A 203 9.50 -3.60 -4.73
C ARG A 203 8.23 -4.23 -4.16
N SER A 204 7.40 -3.45 -3.47
CA SER A 204 6.17 -3.93 -2.82
C SER A 204 4.90 -3.71 -3.64
N CYS A 205 4.95 -2.81 -4.64
CA CYS A 205 3.78 -2.43 -5.42
C CYS A 205 3.32 -3.59 -6.32
N PRO A 206 2.03 -3.98 -6.26
CA PRO A 206 1.45 -4.84 -7.30
C PRO A 206 1.38 -4.09 -8.63
N CYS A 207 1.26 -4.81 -9.74
CA CYS A 207 1.07 -4.16 -11.03
C CYS A 207 -0.31 -3.49 -11.13
N ASP A 208 -0.41 -2.51 -12.02
CA ASP A 208 -1.60 -1.68 -12.21
C ASP A 208 -2.84 -2.55 -12.44
N GLU A 209 -2.70 -3.62 -13.22
CA GLU A 209 -3.79 -4.55 -13.50
C GLU A 209 -4.33 -5.27 -12.26
N GLU A 210 -3.46 -5.70 -11.34
CA GLU A 210 -3.90 -6.35 -10.10
C GLU A 210 -4.60 -5.36 -9.16
N ILE A 211 -4.23 -4.07 -9.21
CA ILE A 211 -4.93 -2.99 -8.51
C ILE A 211 -6.34 -2.80 -9.09
N LEU A 212 -6.45 -2.70 -10.42
CA LEU A 212 -7.72 -2.50 -11.10
C LEU A 212 -8.64 -3.72 -10.95
N LEU A 213 -8.10 -4.93 -11.07
CA LEU A 213 -8.82 -6.18 -10.84
C LEU A 213 -9.30 -6.27 -9.39
N HIS A 214 -8.44 -5.95 -8.42
CA HIS A 214 -8.83 -5.91 -7.01
C HIS A 214 -10.06 -5.04 -6.79
N TRP A 215 -10.08 -3.82 -7.36
CA TRP A 215 -11.21 -2.91 -7.22
C TRP A 215 -12.44 -3.32 -8.02
N SER A 216 -12.27 -3.98 -9.17
CA SER A 216 -13.40 -4.49 -9.96
C SER A 216 -14.10 -5.71 -9.33
N ASP A 217 -13.43 -6.42 -8.42
CA ASP A 217 -13.97 -7.59 -7.71
C ASP A 217 -14.69 -7.19 -6.40
N ARG A 218 -14.60 -5.91 -5.99
CA ARG A 218 -15.23 -5.48 -4.73
C ARG A 218 -16.73 -5.26 -4.90
N PRO A 219 -17.52 -5.49 -3.83
CA PRO A 219 -18.91 -5.07 -3.81
C PRO A 219 -19.05 -3.56 -3.99
N ASP A 220 -20.07 -3.18 -4.75
CA ASP A 220 -20.53 -1.81 -4.99
C ASP A 220 -19.56 -0.92 -5.77
N THR A 221 -18.53 -1.48 -6.40
CA THR A 221 -17.57 -0.74 -7.25
C THR A 221 -17.80 -1.03 -8.73
N PRO A 222 -17.30 -0.17 -9.64
CA PRO A 222 -17.42 -0.40 -11.08
C PRO A 222 -16.72 -1.69 -11.51
N ASN A 223 -17.44 -2.53 -12.25
CA ASN A 223 -16.94 -3.80 -12.74
C ASN A 223 -16.22 -3.63 -14.09
N LEU A 224 -15.22 -4.49 -14.31
CA LEU A 224 -14.62 -4.69 -15.63
C LEU A 224 -15.44 -5.72 -16.41
N SER A 225 -15.53 -5.56 -17.74
CA SER A 225 -16.09 -6.59 -18.61
C SER A 225 -15.21 -7.84 -18.62
N SER A 226 -15.77 -9.01 -18.96
CA SER A 226 -14.99 -10.26 -19.04
C SER A 226 -13.81 -10.18 -20.02
N VAL A 227 -13.92 -9.35 -21.07
CA VAL A 227 -12.83 -9.10 -22.03
C VAL A 227 -11.70 -8.31 -21.38
N GLU A 228 -12.03 -7.28 -20.61
CA GLU A 228 -11.06 -6.47 -19.88
C GLU A 228 -10.39 -7.27 -18.76
N VAL A 229 -11.16 -8.06 -18.01
CA VAL A 229 -10.61 -8.98 -17.00
C VAL A 229 -9.59 -9.91 -17.65
N LYS A 230 -9.96 -10.60 -18.74
CA LYS A 230 -9.03 -11.50 -19.46
C LYS A 230 -7.78 -10.78 -19.93
N LYS A 231 -7.91 -9.56 -20.45
CA LYS A 231 -6.78 -8.73 -20.88
C LYS A 231 -5.85 -8.40 -19.70
N TYR A 232 -6.40 -7.87 -18.61
CA TYR A 232 -5.65 -7.45 -17.43
C TYR A 232 -4.96 -8.62 -16.74
N SER A 233 -5.59 -9.79 -16.71
CA SER A 233 -4.96 -11.01 -16.17
C SER A 233 -3.67 -11.41 -16.89
N SER A 234 -3.46 -10.97 -18.13
CA SER A 234 -2.27 -11.27 -18.94
C SER A 234 -1.22 -10.16 -18.97
N GLN A 235 -1.46 -9.03 -18.30
CA GLN A 235 -0.59 -7.87 -18.30
C GLN A 235 0.01 -7.61 -16.91
N CYS A 236 1.08 -6.82 -16.88
CA CYS A 236 1.80 -6.46 -15.67
C CYS A 236 2.57 -5.16 -15.93
N ASN A 237 1.86 -4.03 -15.82
CA ASN A 237 2.41 -2.69 -16.00
C ASN A 237 2.55 -1.96 -14.67
N PHE A 238 3.41 -0.93 -14.64
CA PHE A 238 3.65 -0.10 -13.46
C PHE A 238 3.65 1.38 -13.84
N THR A 239 2.60 2.11 -13.45
CA THR A 239 2.46 3.54 -13.73
C THR A 239 3.13 4.37 -12.63
N PHE A 240 4.46 4.52 -12.75
CA PHE A 240 5.32 5.25 -11.81
C PHE A 240 5.82 6.61 -12.35
N ASP A 241 5.26 7.07 -13.46
CA ASP A 241 5.48 8.43 -13.95
C ASP A 241 4.58 9.44 -13.23
N VAL A 242 4.92 10.73 -13.29
CA VAL A 242 4.03 11.82 -12.91
C VAL A 242 3.76 12.71 -14.12
N PRO A 243 2.56 13.31 -14.26
CA PRO A 243 2.28 14.16 -15.41
C PRO A 243 3.26 15.34 -15.48
N PRO A 244 3.67 15.77 -16.68
CA PRO A 244 4.63 16.87 -16.84
C PRO A 244 4.10 18.16 -16.20
N ASN A 245 5.02 19.00 -15.70
CA ASN A 245 4.75 20.29 -15.04
C ASN A 245 3.96 20.22 -13.72
N CYS A 246 3.78 19.04 -13.12
CA CYS A 246 3.10 18.92 -11.82
C CYS A 246 4.05 19.09 -10.63
N VAL A 247 5.36 19.00 -10.84
CA VAL A 247 6.38 18.98 -9.76
C VAL A 247 7.30 20.20 -9.76
N ASP A 248 7.25 21.01 -10.81
CA ASP A 248 8.11 22.18 -11.04
C ASP A 248 7.41 23.52 -10.69
N LEU A 249 6.27 23.45 -9.98
CA LEU A 249 5.44 24.59 -9.56
C LEU A 249 5.72 25.01 -8.11
#